data_AF-A0A355D5G0-F1
#
_entry.id   AF-A0A355D5G0-F1
#
_cell.length_a   1.000
_cell.length_b   1.000
_cell.length_c   1.000
_cell.angle_alpha   90.00
_cell.angle_beta   90.00
_cell.angle_gamma   90.00
#
_symmetry.space_group_name_H-M   'P 1'
#
loop_
_entity.id
_entity.type
_entity.pdbx_description
1 polymer ?
#
loop_
_entity_poly.entity_id
_entity_poly.type
_entity_poly.pdbx_seq_one_letter_code
_entity_poly.pdbx_strand_id
1 'polypeptide(L)'
;MGFLSNIIKPASQPMSKEDVIHTYIQDFESSKTRKDMLTGEKYYKNENDINQRKLYKYVNESKVEDTERPNNKLSHSFAKLLVDEKVNYLLGKSPIIAADDTKFQEKLIEILDDEFDDTIQEIGIESSNKGIAWLQPYIDEEGNLKFEKHDSEKIIPVWKESSHKTLEAIIRVYYVETYEGKERKDVKKVEYWTKEDVTYYTYFNGSMIPDVEAPGEGEPIGHFKINSGAEYRGWGRVPFIPFKNNTRELNDLTYFKSLIDDYDKNTSDTSNVLDDIARFVYILKNYGGTDLGEFLNDLKLYKAIKVDTDGGVDKLSPDIEIDAVEKHLDRIKKDVYIIGQGVDRETDKCGNSPSGIALQFLYSALDLKCDQMERKFKKAFKYIFWFIAEYFKIINQGTYDSKKAKVTFVRSMIINETDTITNIRNSKGIVSDKTLLEHHPYVGDVDEEENRKKEERKNSLEPDLDFGNRNSGSEVDEE
;
A
#
# COMPACT_ATOMS: atom_id res chain seq x y z
N MET A 1 20.21 1.14 -45.80
CA MET A 1 18.94 1.22 -46.57
C MET A 1 18.82 -0.04 -47.40
N GLY A 2 17.67 -0.75 -47.36
CA GLY A 2 17.30 -1.56 -48.53
C GLY A 2 16.66 -2.95 -48.40
N PHE A 3 16.39 -3.55 -47.24
CA PHE A 3 15.88 -4.95 -47.26
C PHE A 3 14.81 -5.37 -46.24
N LEU A 4 14.13 -4.45 -45.54
CA LEU A 4 13.00 -4.79 -44.66
C LEU A 4 11.82 -3.78 -44.70
N SER A 5 11.67 -3.00 -45.77
CA SER A 5 10.61 -1.99 -45.87
C SER A 5 9.29 -2.49 -46.49
N ASN A 6 9.11 -3.80 -46.72
CA ASN A 6 8.02 -4.29 -47.58
C ASN A 6 7.26 -5.54 -47.10
N ILE A 7 7.13 -5.77 -45.79
CA ILE A 7 6.21 -6.80 -45.29
C ILE A 7 5.36 -6.19 -44.17
N ILE A 8 4.08 -5.95 -44.50
CA ILE A 8 2.99 -5.43 -43.67
C ILE A 8 3.07 -3.92 -43.37
N LYS A 9 2.60 -3.11 -44.32
CA LYS A 9 1.98 -1.82 -43.97
C LYS A 9 0.51 -2.13 -43.64
N PRO A 10 0.02 -1.90 -42.40
CA PRO A 10 -1.42 -1.97 -42.15
C PRO A 10 -2.12 -0.94 -43.04
N ALA A 11 -3.10 -1.40 -43.82
CA ALA A 11 -3.82 -0.63 -44.82
C ALA A 11 -4.99 0.19 -44.21
N SER A 12 -4.84 0.67 -42.98
CA SER A 12 -5.79 1.58 -42.33
C SER A 12 -5.25 2.99 -42.37
N GLN A 13 -6.13 4.01 -42.43
CA GLN A 13 -5.72 5.37 -42.11
C GLN A 13 -4.98 5.37 -40.76
N PRO A 14 -3.89 6.15 -40.61
CA PRO A 14 -3.25 6.28 -39.31
C PRO A 14 -4.30 6.81 -38.34
N MET A 15 -4.56 6.04 -37.29
CA MET A 15 -5.44 6.41 -36.18
C MET A 15 -5.00 7.77 -35.64
N SER A 16 -5.94 8.69 -35.36
CA SER A 16 -5.59 9.98 -34.77
C SER A 16 -4.97 9.77 -33.37
N LYS A 17 -4.24 10.76 -32.86
CA LYS A 17 -3.66 10.68 -31.50
C LYS A 17 -4.78 10.46 -30.47
N GLU A 18 -5.91 11.12 -30.68
CA GLU A 18 -7.13 11.05 -29.88
C GLU A 18 -7.71 9.63 -29.89
N ASP A 19 -7.83 9.01 -31.06
CA ASP A 19 -8.34 7.65 -31.21
C ASP A 19 -7.40 6.61 -30.55
N VAL A 20 -6.08 6.82 -30.65
CA VAL A 20 -5.08 5.96 -29.98
C VAL A 20 -5.25 6.06 -28.46
N ILE A 21 -5.30 7.27 -27.91
CA ILE A 21 -5.50 7.50 -26.48
C ILE A 21 -6.83 6.89 -26.01
N HIS A 22 -7.91 7.10 -26.78
CA HIS A 22 -9.22 6.53 -26.49
C HIS A 22 -9.17 5.00 -26.39
N THR A 23 -8.44 4.35 -27.30
CA THR A 23 -8.25 2.90 -27.29
C THR A 23 -7.53 2.43 -26.03
N TYR A 24 -6.43 3.10 -25.63
CA TYR A 24 -5.74 2.79 -24.37
C TYR A 24 -6.64 2.92 -23.15
N ILE A 25 -7.54 3.91 -23.13
CA ILE A 25 -8.51 4.11 -22.05
C ILE A 25 -9.50 2.96 -21.99
N GLN A 26 -10.11 2.59 -23.11
CA GLN A 26 -11.09 1.48 -23.17
C GLN A 26 -10.46 0.14 -22.77
N ASP A 27 -9.25 -0.13 -23.27
CA ASP A 27 -8.50 -1.35 -22.94
C ASP A 27 -8.22 -1.41 -21.43
N PHE A 28 -7.77 -0.31 -20.84
CA PHE A 28 -7.48 -0.26 -19.41
C PHE A 28 -8.75 -0.37 -18.55
N GLU A 29 -9.83 0.34 -18.90
CA GLU A 29 -11.09 0.34 -18.15
C GLU A 29 -11.73 -1.05 -18.09
N SER A 30 -11.61 -1.83 -19.16
CA SER A 30 -12.12 -3.21 -19.24
C SER A 30 -11.13 -4.28 -18.76
N SER A 31 -9.86 -3.90 -18.55
CA SER A 31 -8.76 -4.80 -18.24
C SER A 31 -8.93 -5.56 -16.91
N LYS A 32 -8.31 -6.74 -16.84
CA LYS A 32 -8.14 -7.46 -15.58
C LYS A 32 -7.29 -6.64 -14.59
N THR A 33 -6.25 -5.97 -15.06
CA THR A 33 -5.35 -5.16 -14.22
C THR A 33 -6.12 -4.13 -13.40
N ARG A 34 -6.97 -3.31 -14.04
CA ARG A 34 -7.78 -2.31 -13.31
C ARG A 34 -8.79 -2.95 -12.36
N LYS A 35 -9.41 -4.07 -12.73
CA LYS A 35 -10.30 -4.82 -11.84
C LYS A 35 -9.57 -5.34 -10.60
N ASP A 36 -8.36 -5.86 -10.77
CA ASP A 36 -7.53 -6.33 -9.67
C ASP A 36 -7.13 -5.16 -8.75
N MET A 37 -6.81 -3.97 -9.30
CA MET A 37 -6.57 -2.75 -8.51
C MET A 37 -7.75 -2.40 -7.60
N LEU A 38 -8.96 -2.31 -8.17
CA LEU A 38 -10.17 -2.00 -7.44
C LEU A 38 -10.50 -3.08 -6.39
N THR A 39 -10.27 -4.35 -6.72
CA THR A 39 -10.48 -5.48 -5.82
C THR A 39 -9.50 -5.42 -4.64
N GLY A 40 -8.23 -5.13 -4.88
CA GLY A 40 -7.24 -4.99 -3.82
C GLY A 40 -7.60 -3.89 -2.82
N GLU A 41 -7.97 -2.72 -3.32
CA GLU A 41 -8.44 -1.59 -2.51
C GLU A 41 -9.69 -1.95 -1.68
N LYS A 42 -10.65 -2.64 -2.29
CA LYS A 42 -11.89 -3.08 -1.63
C LYS A 42 -11.61 -4.00 -0.44
N TYR A 43 -10.74 -5.00 -0.59
CA TYR A 43 -10.40 -5.91 0.51
C TYR A 43 -9.56 -5.23 1.60
N TYR A 44 -8.71 -4.27 1.23
CA TYR A 44 -7.99 -3.44 2.20
C TYR A 44 -8.95 -2.61 3.06
N LYS A 45 -10.07 -2.14 2.48
CA LYS A 45 -11.17 -1.46 3.20
C LYS A 45 -12.12 -2.41 3.95
N ASN A 46 -11.82 -3.72 3.98
CA ASN A 46 -12.69 -4.76 4.53
C ASN A 46 -14.08 -4.81 3.87
N GLU A 47 -14.16 -4.46 2.58
CA GLU A 47 -15.36 -4.55 1.77
C GLU A 47 -15.40 -5.87 0.99
N ASN A 48 -15.04 -7.00 1.62
CA ASN A 48 -14.87 -8.29 0.94
C ASN A 48 -16.16 -8.75 0.22
N ASP A 49 -16.05 -9.71 -0.70
CA ASP A 49 -17.18 -10.10 -1.55
C ASP A 49 -18.36 -10.70 -0.75
N ILE A 50 -18.08 -11.23 0.45
CA ILE A 50 -19.10 -11.70 1.39
C ILE A 50 -20.15 -10.62 1.72
N ASN A 51 -19.77 -9.34 1.72
CA ASN A 51 -20.67 -8.23 2.03
C ASN A 51 -21.80 -8.10 0.98
N GLN A 52 -21.56 -8.55 -0.25
CA GLN A 52 -22.54 -8.55 -1.34
C GLN A 52 -23.35 -9.85 -1.44
N ARG A 53 -23.14 -10.80 -0.52
CA ARG A 53 -23.85 -12.09 -0.52
C ARG A 53 -25.37 -11.91 -0.40
N LYS A 54 -26.09 -12.61 -1.27
CA LYS A 54 -27.55 -12.76 -1.24
C LYS A 54 -27.93 -14.23 -1.19
N LEU A 55 -28.91 -14.57 -0.38
CA LEU A 55 -29.52 -15.91 -0.34
C LEU A 55 -30.76 -15.91 -1.24
N TYR A 56 -31.11 -17.06 -1.79
CA TYR A 56 -32.25 -17.19 -2.69
C TYR A 56 -33.09 -18.41 -2.32
N LYS A 57 -34.41 -18.29 -2.50
CA LYS A 57 -35.39 -19.37 -2.41
C LYS A 57 -36.21 -19.47 -3.71
N TYR A 58 -36.85 -20.61 -3.92
CA TYR A 58 -37.74 -20.81 -5.05
C TYR A 58 -39.19 -20.67 -4.58
N VAL A 59 -39.93 -19.73 -5.19
CA VAL A 59 -41.36 -19.53 -4.97
C VAL A 59 -42.04 -19.59 -6.33
N ASN A 60 -42.98 -20.51 -6.52
CA ASN A 60 -43.69 -20.71 -7.79
C ASN A 60 -42.72 -20.82 -8.99
N GLU A 61 -41.71 -21.69 -8.89
CA GLU A 61 -40.65 -21.91 -9.90
C GLU A 61 -39.74 -20.71 -10.21
N SER A 62 -39.92 -19.58 -9.53
CA SER A 62 -39.10 -18.38 -9.69
C SER A 62 -38.08 -18.23 -8.57
N LYS A 63 -36.82 -17.93 -8.92
CA LYS A 63 -35.73 -17.65 -7.98
C LYS A 63 -35.92 -16.23 -7.41
N VAL A 64 -36.23 -16.15 -6.13
CA VAL A 64 -36.43 -14.88 -5.40
C VAL A 64 -35.42 -14.75 -4.26
N GLU A 65 -35.05 -13.52 -3.89
CA GLU A 65 -34.15 -13.28 -2.76
C GLU A 65 -34.81 -13.73 -1.45
N ASP A 66 -34.06 -14.46 -0.63
CA ASP A 66 -34.54 -14.97 0.66
C ASP A 66 -34.13 -14.01 1.78
N THR A 67 -35.12 -13.33 2.33
CA THR A 67 -34.96 -12.36 3.43
C THR A 67 -35.37 -12.93 4.79
N GLU A 68 -35.83 -14.18 4.86
CA GLU A 68 -36.33 -14.80 6.10
C GLU A 68 -35.25 -15.56 6.86
N ARG A 69 -34.25 -16.07 6.12
CA ARG A 69 -33.10 -16.78 6.66
C ARG A 69 -32.02 -15.79 7.14
N PRO A 70 -31.30 -16.11 8.24
CA PRO A 70 -30.10 -15.40 8.61
C PRO A 70 -29.11 -15.36 7.43
N ASN A 71 -28.57 -14.17 7.15
CA ASN A 71 -27.54 -13.94 6.15
C ASN A 71 -26.45 -13.04 6.77
N ASN A 72 -25.81 -13.55 7.81
CA ASN A 72 -24.64 -12.96 8.43
C ASN A 72 -23.55 -12.76 7.38
N LYS A 73 -22.77 -11.69 7.50
CA LYS A 73 -21.71 -11.34 6.54
C LYS A 73 -20.50 -10.89 7.32
N LEU A 74 -19.64 -11.84 7.63
CA LEU A 74 -18.43 -11.63 8.40
C LEU A 74 -17.26 -11.47 7.43
N SER A 75 -16.78 -10.24 7.32
CA SER A 75 -15.64 -9.85 6.48
C SER A 75 -14.41 -9.67 7.37
N HIS A 76 -13.35 -10.41 7.07
CA HIS A 76 -12.10 -10.35 7.83
C HIS A 76 -11.03 -9.52 7.11
N SER A 77 -10.43 -8.60 7.84
CA SER A 77 -9.43 -7.63 7.35
C SER A 77 -8.03 -8.22 7.15
N PHE A 78 -7.90 -9.47 6.70
CA PHE A 78 -6.59 -10.11 6.46
C PHE A 78 -5.74 -9.33 5.45
N ALA A 79 -6.36 -8.82 4.38
CA ALA A 79 -5.67 -8.04 3.37
C ALA A 79 -5.05 -6.76 3.98
N LYS A 80 -5.83 -6.02 4.78
CA LYS A 80 -5.33 -4.84 5.50
C LYS A 80 -4.15 -5.20 6.41
N LEU A 81 -4.31 -6.23 7.25
CA LEU A 81 -3.28 -6.63 8.20
C LEU A 81 -1.95 -6.95 7.51
N LEU A 82 -1.99 -7.75 6.44
CA LEU A 82 -0.79 -8.18 5.71
C LEU A 82 -0.13 -7.06 4.91
N VAL A 83 -0.92 -6.09 4.44
CA VAL A 83 -0.40 -4.90 3.75
C VAL A 83 0.23 -3.93 4.75
N ASP A 84 -0.47 -3.60 5.84
CA ASP A 84 0.03 -2.73 6.90
C ASP A 84 1.32 -3.28 7.50
N GLU A 85 1.37 -4.58 7.78
CA GLU A 85 2.56 -5.22 8.35
C GLU A 85 3.76 -5.07 7.41
N LYS A 86 3.59 -5.36 6.12
CA LYS A 86 4.63 -5.21 5.10
C LYS A 86 5.10 -3.76 4.94
N VAL A 87 4.16 -2.82 4.84
CA VAL A 87 4.46 -1.40 4.64
C VAL A 87 5.17 -0.84 5.87
N ASN A 88 4.63 -1.04 7.07
CA ASN A 88 5.25 -0.55 8.31
C ASN A 88 6.61 -1.20 8.57
N TYR A 89 6.78 -2.46 8.16
CA TYR A 89 8.05 -3.16 8.28
C TYR A 89 9.15 -2.60 7.38
N LEU A 90 8.81 -2.15 6.16
CA LEU A 90 9.76 -1.60 5.18
C LEU A 90 9.90 -0.07 5.24
N LEU A 91 8.81 0.64 5.47
CA LEU A 91 8.65 2.10 5.32
C LEU A 91 8.19 2.79 6.61
N GLY A 92 8.06 2.06 7.72
CA GLY A 92 7.70 2.65 9.02
C GLY A 92 8.83 3.49 9.64
N LYS A 93 10.05 3.38 9.12
CA LYS A 93 11.18 4.27 9.43
C LYS A 93 11.56 5.04 8.17
N SER A 94 11.91 6.31 8.34
CA SER A 94 12.42 7.18 7.29
C SER A 94 13.59 6.52 6.55
N PRO A 95 13.57 6.50 5.20
CA PRO A 95 14.68 5.99 4.42
C PRO A 95 15.93 6.86 4.60
N ILE A 96 17.08 6.24 4.82
CA ILE A 96 18.35 6.96 4.89
C ILE A 96 18.77 7.33 3.46
N ILE A 97 18.87 8.62 3.19
CA ILE A 97 19.35 9.16 1.91
C ILE A 97 20.80 9.59 2.09
N ALA A 98 21.66 9.21 1.14
CA ALA A 98 23.08 9.57 1.14
C ALA A 98 23.54 9.96 -0.27
N ALA A 99 24.21 11.11 -0.38
CA ALA A 99 24.85 11.61 -1.59
C ALA A 99 26.32 11.97 -1.31
N ASP A 100 27.20 11.73 -2.29
CA ASP A 100 28.63 12.07 -2.18
C ASP A 100 28.88 13.59 -2.08
N ASP A 101 27.98 14.41 -2.63
CA ASP A 101 28.06 15.87 -2.59
C ASP A 101 27.26 16.40 -1.39
N THR A 102 27.94 17.05 -0.44
CA THR A 102 27.33 17.56 0.80
C THR A 102 26.23 18.59 0.55
N LYS A 103 26.35 19.45 -0.47
CA LYS A 103 25.30 20.43 -0.79
C LYS A 103 24.09 19.75 -1.41
N PHE A 104 24.31 18.70 -2.20
CA PHE A 104 23.20 17.91 -2.73
C PHE A 104 22.52 17.11 -1.62
N GLN A 105 23.29 16.57 -0.67
CA GLN A 105 22.77 15.87 0.50
C GLN A 105 21.82 16.76 1.31
N GLU A 106 22.25 17.98 1.67
CA GLU A 106 21.42 18.95 2.40
C GLU A 106 20.11 19.24 1.67
N LYS A 107 20.20 19.47 0.36
CA LYS A 107 19.04 19.72 -0.51
C LYS A 107 18.09 18.53 -0.66
N LEU A 108 18.63 17.31 -0.66
CA LEU A 108 17.82 16.09 -0.70
C LEU A 108 17.04 15.94 0.60
N ILE A 109 17.68 16.17 1.74
CA ILE A 109 17.02 16.10 3.05
C ILE A 109 15.94 17.19 3.18
N GLU A 110 16.19 18.40 2.65
CA GLU A 110 15.22 19.49 2.69
C GLU A 110 13.94 19.19 1.90
N ILE A 111 14.05 18.51 0.74
CA ILE A 111 12.90 18.18 -0.12
C ILE A 111 12.24 16.86 0.29
N LEU A 112 13.01 15.90 0.80
CA LEU A 112 12.56 14.57 1.18
C LEU A 112 12.41 14.51 2.70
N ASP A 113 11.48 15.33 3.19
CA ASP A 113 11.16 15.54 4.59
C ASP A 113 10.11 14.54 5.13
N ASP A 114 9.61 14.79 6.33
CA ASP A 114 8.61 13.95 6.99
C ASP A 114 7.29 13.86 6.19
N GLU A 115 6.90 14.92 5.45
CA GLU A 115 5.72 14.89 4.56
C GLU A 115 5.94 13.93 3.39
N PHE A 116 7.17 13.88 2.87
CA PHE A 116 7.55 12.92 1.85
C PHE A 116 7.54 11.48 2.39
N ASP A 117 7.95 11.26 3.64
CA ASP A 117 7.90 9.94 4.27
C ASP A 117 6.47 9.39 4.36
N ASP A 118 5.51 10.23 4.77
CA ASP A 118 4.08 9.88 4.77
C ASP A 118 3.61 9.52 3.35
N THR A 119 3.98 10.34 2.36
CA THR A 119 3.68 10.07 0.95
C THR A 119 4.23 8.72 0.48
N ILE A 120 5.45 8.36 0.92
CA ILE A 120 6.07 7.07 0.60
C ILE A 120 5.33 5.91 1.27
N GLN A 121 4.84 6.07 2.50
CA GLN A 121 3.99 5.05 3.14
C GLN A 121 2.69 4.84 2.38
N GLU A 122 2.02 5.93 1.97
CA GLU A 122 0.81 5.85 1.15
C GLU A 122 1.08 5.14 -0.19
N ILE A 123 2.19 5.46 -0.85
CA ILE A 123 2.66 4.77 -2.06
C ILE A 123 2.92 3.28 -1.79
N GLY A 124 3.43 2.93 -0.61
CA GLY A 124 3.61 1.55 -0.16
C GLY A 124 2.29 0.78 -0.07
N ILE A 125 1.27 1.39 0.54
CA ILE A 125 -0.07 0.81 0.66
C ILE A 125 -0.71 0.69 -0.74
N GLU A 126 -0.70 1.79 -1.49
CA GLU A 126 -1.25 1.90 -2.84
C GLU A 126 -0.66 0.82 -3.77
N SER A 127 0.67 0.71 -3.81
CA SER A 127 1.33 -0.29 -4.65
C SER A 127 1.06 -1.71 -4.17
N SER A 128 0.97 -1.97 -2.87
CA SER A 128 0.61 -3.30 -2.36
C SER A 128 -0.82 -3.72 -2.71
N ASN A 129 -1.76 -2.77 -2.69
CA ASN A 129 -3.17 -2.98 -3.03
C ASN A 129 -3.44 -3.03 -4.53
N LYS A 130 -2.71 -2.24 -5.32
CA LYS A 130 -2.97 -2.04 -6.76
C LYS A 130 -1.88 -2.59 -7.68
N GLY A 131 -0.80 -3.10 -7.12
CA GLY A 131 0.34 -3.68 -7.83
C GLY A 131 1.38 -2.67 -8.32
N ILE A 132 0.98 -1.42 -8.52
CA ILE A 132 1.82 -0.28 -8.87
C ILE A 132 1.19 0.99 -8.29
N ALA A 133 2.04 1.94 -7.91
CA ALA A 133 1.68 3.29 -7.48
C ALA A 133 2.44 4.34 -8.30
N TRP A 134 1.93 5.57 -8.33
CA TRP A 134 2.44 6.64 -9.17
C TRP A 134 2.68 7.92 -8.38
N LEU A 135 3.88 8.48 -8.54
CA LEU A 135 4.27 9.74 -7.95
C LEU A 135 4.63 10.74 -9.06
N GLN A 136 4.00 11.90 -9.07
CA GLN A 136 4.26 12.96 -10.04
C GLN A 136 5.09 14.08 -9.40
N PRO A 137 6.32 14.35 -9.90
CA PRO A 137 7.00 15.61 -9.61
C PRO A 137 6.32 16.76 -10.34
N TYR A 138 6.07 17.85 -9.63
CA TYR A 138 5.57 19.10 -10.20
C TYR A 138 6.21 20.31 -9.50
N ILE A 139 6.17 21.45 -10.16
CA ILE A 139 6.59 22.73 -9.57
C ILE A 139 5.31 23.46 -9.17
N ASP A 140 5.19 23.81 -7.89
CA ASP A 140 4.02 24.52 -7.38
C ASP A 140 4.03 26.01 -7.80
N GLU A 141 2.99 26.74 -7.39
CA GLU A 141 2.84 28.16 -7.72
C GLU A 141 3.94 29.04 -7.12
N GLU A 142 4.58 28.59 -6.03
CA GLU A 142 5.69 29.27 -5.37
C GLU A 142 7.04 28.96 -6.02
N GLY A 143 7.09 28.01 -6.95
CA GLY A 143 8.30 27.59 -7.65
C GLY A 143 9.06 26.46 -6.95
N ASN A 144 8.48 25.84 -5.92
CA ASN A 144 9.07 24.72 -5.19
C ASN A 144 8.77 23.39 -5.88
N LEU A 145 9.74 22.48 -5.88
CA LEU A 145 9.52 21.11 -6.34
C LEU A 145 8.74 20.34 -5.28
N LYS A 146 7.59 19.81 -5.66
CA LYS A 146 6.74 18.95 -4.83
C LYS A 146 6.44 17.64 -5.54
N PHE A 147 5.96 16.67 -4.77
CA PHE A 147 5.62 15.33 -5.24
C PHE A 147 4.18 15.00 -4.85
N GLU A 148 3.38 14.57 -5.81
CA GLU A 148 1.98 14.19 -5.58
C GLU A 148 1.75 12.72 -5.92
N LYS A 149 1.13 11.98 -5.00
CA LYS A 149 0.63 10.63 -5.27
C LYS A 149 -0.67 10.72 -6.07
N HIS A 150 -0.75 9.97 -7.17
CA HIS A 150 -1.99 9.79 -7.93
C HIS A 150 -2.61 8.42 -7.68
N ASP A 151 -3.93 8.37 -7.68
CA ASP A 151 -4.65 7.09 -7.61
C ASP A 151 -4.36 6.25 -8.85
N SER A 152 -3.91 5.02 -8.63
CA SER A 152 -3.29 4.21 -9.69
C SER A 152 -4.29 3.73 -10.72
N GLU A 153 -5.56 3.56 -10.35
CA GLU A 153 -6.65 3.22 -11.27
C GLU A 153 -7.08 4.36 -12.19
N LYS A 154 -6.48 5.55 -12.02
CA LYS A 154 -6.64 6.72 -12.90
C LYS A 154 -5.45 6.89 -13.86
N ILE A 155 -4.37 6.12 -13.68
CA ILE A 155 -3.12 6.28 -14.43
C ILE A 155 -2.91 5.08 -15.37
N ILE A 156 -2.77 5.39 -16.66
CA ILE A 156 -2.57 4.41 -17.73
C ILE A 156 -1.19 4.64 -18.33
N PRO A 157 -0.21 3.78 -18.04
CA PRO A 157 1.13 3.91 -18.59
C PRO A 157 1.22 3.41 -20.03
N VAL A 158 1.82 4.21 -20.88
CA VAL A 158 2.25 3.79 -22.22
C VAL A 158 3.74 3.46 -22.14
N TRP A 159 4.04 2.17 -22.02
CA TRP A 159 5.42 1.67 -21.96
C TRP A 159 6.01 1.55 -23.36
N LYS A 160 7.27 1.92 -23.51
CA LYS A 160 8.00 1.73 -24.77
C LYS A 160 8.27 0.25 -25.07
N GLU A 161 8.48 -0.55 -24.01
CA GLU A 161 8.76 -1.98 -24.12
C GLU A 161 7.94 -2.78 -23.11
N SER A 162 7.65 -4.05 -23.44
CA SER A 162 6.94 -5.01 -22.56
C SER A 162 7.62 -5.29 -21.22
N SER A 163 8.90 -4.94 -21.08
CA SER A 163 9.62 -5.04 -19.81
C SER A 163 9.28 -3.92 -18.81
N HIS A 164 8.44 -2.96 -19.23
CA HIS A 164 7.97 -1.82 -18.43
C HIS A 164 9.14 -1.07 -17.76
N LYS A 165 10.21 -0.81 -18.53
CA LYS A 165 11.41 -0.12 -18.03
C LYS A 165 11.42 1.36 -18.35
N THR A 166 10.88 1.74 -19.51
CA THR A 166 10.89 3.09 -20.05
C THR A 166 9.46 3.51 -20.36
N LEU A 167 9.03 4.63 -19.79
CA LEU A 167 7.75 5.26 -20.12
C LEU A 167 7.92 6.09 -21.38
N GLU A 168 6.98 5.90 -22.31
CA GLU A 168 6.83 6.74 -23.50
C GLU A 168 5.87 7.90 -23.19
N ALA A 169 4.74 7.59 -22.53
CA ALA A 169 3.73 8.55 -22.12
C ALA A 169 2.91 8.02 -20.92
N ILE A 170 2.11 8.92 -20.33
CA ILE A 170 1.10 8.60 -19.33
C ILE A 170 -0.24 9.20 -19.78
N ILE A 171 -1.30 8.43 -19.67
CA ILE A 171 -2.67 8.93 -19.80
C ILE A 171 -3.29 8.92 -18.41
N ARG A 172 -3.69 10.08 -17.89
CA ARG A 172 -4.44 10.21 -16.64
C ARG A 172 -5.91 10.44 -16.96
N VAL A 173 -6.81 9.69 -16.34
CA VAL A 173 -8.26 9.76 -16.55
C VAL A 173 -8.96 9.99 -15.23
N TYR A 174 -9.78 11.03 -15.15
CA TYR A 174 -10.53 11.37 -13.95
C TYR A 174 -11.87 12.03 -14.30
N TYR A 175 -12.74 12.11 -13.31
CA TYR A 175 -14.05 12.74 -13.44
C TYR A 175 -14.05 14.03 -12.63
N VAL A 176 -14.58 15.09 -13.22
CA VAL A 176 -14.81 16.38 -12.55
C VAL A 176 -16.30 16.60 -12.48
N GLU A 177 -16.82 16.90 -11.29
CA GLU A 177 -18.22 17.29 -11.12
C GLU A 177 -18.41 18.70 -11.69
N THR A 178 -19.26 18.85 -12.68
CA THR A 178 -19.67 20.14 -13.25
C THR A 178 -21.17 20.34 -13.12
N TYR A 179 -21.62 21.58 -13.29
CA TYR A 179 -23.03 21.95 -13.25
C TYR A 179 -23.47 22.45 -14.62
N GLU A 180 -24.38 21.72 -15.26
CA GLU A 180 -25.12 22.22 -16.43
C GLU A 180 -26.47 22.77 -15.92
N GLY A 181 -26.51 24.07 -15.65
CA GLY A 181 -27.67 24.74 -15.07
C GLY A 181 -27.90 24.36 -13.59
N LYS A 182 -28.85 23.45 -13.33
CA LYS A 182 -29.15 22.94 -11.97
C LYS A 182 -28.81 21.46 -11.80
N GLU A 183 -28.39 20.77 -12.85
CA GLU A 183 -28.07 19.34 -12.79
C GLU A 183 -26.57 19.13 -12.63
N ARG A 184 -26.22 18.24 -11.71
CA ARG A 184 -24.85 17.79 -11.48
C ARG A 184 -24.49 16.75 -12.54
N LYS A 185 -23.37 16.95 -13.23
CA LYS A 185 -22.90 16.08 -14.30
C LYS A 185 -21.42 15.79 -14.10
N ASP A 186 -21.04 14.52 -14.21
CA ASP A 186 -19.64 14.12 -14.11
C ASP A 186 -19.03 14.15 -15.52
N VAL A 187 -18.05 15.03 -15.73
CA VAL A 187 -17.34 15.17 -17.01
C VAL A 187 -16.03 14.39 -16.93
N LYS A 188 -15.81 13.48 -17.88
CA LYS A 188 -14.58 12.71 -18.00
C LYS A 188 -13.48 13.57 -18.64
N LYS A 189 -12.42 13.81 -17.88
CA LYS A 189 -11.22 14.54 -18.29
C LYS A 189 -10.06 13.58 -18.50
N VAL A 190 -9.18 13.91 -19.45
CA VAL A 190 -8.02 13.12 -19.81
C VAL A 190 -6.81 14.03 -19.95
N GLU A 191 -5.69 13.62 -19.37
CA GLU A 191 -4.40 14.27 -19.56
C GLU A 191 -3.45 13.31 -20.26
N TYR A 192 -2.77 13.75 -21.30
CA TYR A 192 -1.75 12.98 -22.00
C TYR A 192 -0.38 13.61 -21.78
N TRP A 193 0.44 12.97 -20.95
CA TRP A 193 1.75 13.43 -20.54
C TRP A 193 2.85 12.73 -21.34
N THR A 194 3.72 13.51 -21.96
CA THR A 194 4.93 13.02 -22.63
C THR A 194 6.18 13.45 -21.85
N LYS A 195 7.35 13.29 -22.44
CA LYS A 195 8.60 13.82 -21.88
C LYS A 195 8.75 15.33 -22.06
N GLU A 196 8.04 15.93 -23.02
CA GLU A 196 8.16 17.35 -23.37
C GLU A 196 6.96 18.18 -22.90
N ASP A 197 5.75 17.61 -22.94
CA ASP A 197 4.50 18.34 -22.81
C ASP A 197 3.36 17.51 -22.20
N VAL A 198 2.27 18.21 -21.87
CA VAL A 198 0.98 17.67 -21.52
C VAL A 198 -0.09 18.22 -22.48
N THR A 199 -1.02 17.37 -22.90
CA THR A 199 -2.23 17.78 -23.64
C THR A 199 -3.48 17.38 -22.85
N TYR A 200 -4.44 18.30 -22.74
CA TYR A 200 -5.69 18.08 -22.02
C TYR A 200 -6.85 17.80 -22.98
N TYR A 201 -7.67 16.82 -22.64
CA TYR A 201 -8.85 16.43 -23.40
C TYR A 201 -10.07 16.27 -22.48
N THR A 202 -11.25 16.43 -23.06
CA THR A 202 -12.53 16.22 -22.39
C THR A 202 -13.44 15.37 -23.26
N TYR A 203 -14.34 14.61 -22.64
CA TYR A 203 -15.39 13.90 -23.38
C TYR A 203 -16.61 14.78 -23.55
N PHE A 204 -17.06 14.93 -24.79
CA PHE A 204 -18.29 15.61 -25.15
C PHE A 204 -19.09 14.74 -26.14
N ASN A 205 -20.36 14.46 -25.82
CA ASN A 205 -21.24 13.61 -26.63
C ASN A 205 -20.62 12.25 -27.04
N GLY A 206 -19.86 11.63 -26.13
CA GLY A 206 -19.22 10.34 -26.36
C GLY A 206 -17.93 10.38 -27.19
N SER A 207 -17.50 11.55 -27.65
CA SER A 207 -16.23 11.74 -28.38
C SER A 207 -15.23 12.49 -27.52
N MET A 208 -13.95 12.14 -27.64
CA MET A 208 -12.87 12.85 -26.97
C MET A 208 -12.43 14.03 -27.84
N ILE A 209 -12.39 15.23 -27.25
CA ILE A 209 -12.00 16.47 -27.91
C ILE A 209 -10.96 17.22 -27.06
N PRO A 210 -10.12 18.09 -27.65
CA PRO A 210 -9.23 18.97 -26.88
C PRO A 210 -10.01 19.81 -25.87
N ASP A 211 -9.47 19.95 -24.67
CA ASP A 211 -10.10 20.69 -23.59
C ASP A 211 -9.68 22.16 -23.62
N VAL A 212 -10.52 23.01 -24.22
CA VAL A 212 -10.25 24.45 -24.35
C VAL A 212 -10.36 25.22 -23.04
N GLU A 213 -10.95 24.63 -22.00
CA GLU A 213 -11.05 25.23 -20.66
C GLU A 213 -9.83 24.87 -19.77
N ALA A 214 -9.01 23.91 -20.20
CA ALA A 214 -7.82 23.49 -19.49
C ALA A 214 -6.60 24.36 -19.86
N PRO A 215 -5.52 24.31 -19.05
CA PRO A 215 -4.26 24.97 -19.40
C PRO A 215 -3.78 24.56 -20.80
N GLY A 216 -3.43 25.55 -21.62
CA GLY A 216 -3.04 25.33 -23.02
C GLY A 216 -4.17 25.48 -24.04
N GLU A 217 -5.42 25.66 -23.59
CA GLU A 217 -6.56 25.97 -24.47
C GLU A 217 -6.75 24.96 -25.61
N GLY A 218 -6.52 23.67 -25.33
CA GLY A 218 -6.58 22.58 -26.29
C GLY A 218 -5.27 22.25 -27.00
N GLU A 219 -4.22 23.04 -26.80
CA GLU A 219 -2.89 22.80 -27.37
C GLU A 219 -1.92 22.18 -26.34
N PRO A 220 -0.88 21.45 -26.79
CA PRO A 220 0.15 20.93 -25.89
C PRO A 220 0.93 22.07 -25.20
N ILE A 221 1.12 21.95 -23.89
CA ILE A 221 1.96 22.87 -23.10
C ILE A 221 3.05 22.11 -22.35
N GLY A 222 4.18 22.77 -22.10
CA GLY A 222 5.24 22.20 -21.26
C GLY A 222 4.76 21.98 -19.82
N HIS A 223 5.44 21.09 -19.10
CA HIS A 223 5.03 20.65 -17.77
C HIS A 223 5.06 21.75 -16.70
N PHE A 224 5.93 22.75 -16.86
CA PHE A 224 6.05 23.87 -15.92
C PHE A 224 6.51 25.13 -16.66
N LYS A 225 6.37 26.28 -15.99
CA LYS A 225 6.85 27.57 -16.51
C LYS A 225 8.19 27.95 -15.89
N ILE A 226 9.05 28.58 -16.69
CA ILE A 226 10.33 29.17 -16.26
C ILE A 226 10.35 30.68 -16.53
N ASN A 227 11.39 31.37 -16.05
CA ASN A 227 11.60 32.82 -16.26
C ASN A 227 10.38 33.67 -15.85
N SER A 228 9.91 33.48 -14.60
CA SER A 228 8.75 34.18 -14.04
C SER A 228 7.46 34.02 -14.87
N GLY A 229 7.26 32.84 -15.47
CA GLY A 229 6.03 32.51 -16.20
C GLY A 229 6.08 32.73 -17.71
N ALA A 230 7.22 33.16 -18.26
CA ALA A 230 7.32 33.56 -19.67
C ALA A 230 7.43 32.41 -20.67
N GLU A 231 7.95 31.25 -20.26
CA GLU A 231 8.24 30.13 -21.17
C GLU A 231 7.84 28.79 -20.55
N TYR A 232 7.18 27.93 -21.33
CA TYR A 232 6.88 26.55 -20.95
C TYR A 232 8.05 25.63 -21.23
N ARG A 233 8.31 24.69 -20.32
CA ARG A 233 9.36 23.68 -20.49
C ARG A 233 8.90 22.30 -20.06
N GLY A 234 9.36 21.29 -20.79
CA GLY A 234 9.28 19.89 -20.38
C GLY A 234 10.42 19.50 -19.45
N TRP A 235 10.26 18.36 -18.78
CA TRP A 235 11.31 17.77 -17.95
C TRP A 235 12.37 17.07 -18.80
N GLY A 236 12.03 16.65 -20.02
CA GLY A 236 12.85 15.73 -20.84
C GLY A 236 12.67 14.25 -20.42
N ARG A 237 11.81 13.98 -19.45
CA ARG A 237 11.27 12.67 -19.06
C ARG A 237 9.80 12.82 -18.69
N VAL A 238 9.03 11.75 -18.87
CA VAL A 238 7.63 11.73 -18.42
C VAL A 238 7.59 11.94 -16.89
N PRO A 239 6.88 12.95 -16.37
CA PRO A 239 6.87 13.30 -14.94
C PRO A 239 5.97 12.38 -14.12
N PHE A 240 6.19 11.06 -14.24
CA PHE A 240 5.50 10.06 -13.45
C PHE A 240 6.49 8.96 -13.06
N ILE A 241 6.62 8.72 -11.77
CA ILE A 241 7.57 7.79 -11.19
C ILE A 241 6.81 6.53 -10.77
N PRO A 242 7.10 5.37 -11.40
CA PRO A 242 6.42 4.13 -11.08
C PRO A 242 7.02 3.47 -9.83
N PHE A 243 6.19 3.27 -8.81
CA PHE A 243 6.48 2.47 -7.62
C PHE A 243 5.81 1.11 -7.75
N LYS A 244 6.56 0.13 -8.24
CA LYS A 244 6.04 -1.22 -8.48
C LYS A 244 6.10 -2.05 -7.21
N ASN A 245 5.03 -2.79 -6.93
CA ASN A 245 4.98 -3.70 -5.80
C ASN A 245 5.96 -4.87 -5.95
N ASN A 246 5.93 -5.49 -7.13
CA ASN A 246 6.78 -6.61 -7.51
C ASN A 246 7.07 -6.54 -9.01
N THR A 247 7.85 -7.49 -9.53
CA THR A 247 8.22 -7.50 -10.96
C THR A 247 7.04 -7.65 -11.91
N ARG A 248 5.93 -8.27 -11.45
CA ARG A 248 4.74 -8.52 -12.26
C ARG A 248 3.67 -7.43 -12.12
N GLU A 249 3.91 -6.41 -11.28
CA GLU A 249 2.94 -5.34 -11.02
C GLU A 249 1.60 -5.87 -10.50
N LEU A 250 1.62 -7.01 -9.78
CA LEU A 250 0.44 -7.61 -9.17
C LEU A 250 0.26 -7.09 -7.75
N ASN A 251 -0.98 -6.96 -7.30
CA ASN A 251 -1.27 -6.70 -5.89
C ASN A 251 -1.00 -7.94 -5.03
N ASP A 252 -0.84 -7.73 -3.72
CA ASP A 252 -0.55 -8.82 -2.78
C ASP A 252 -1.75 -9.79 -2.67
N LEU A 253 -2.97 -9.24 -2.69
CA LEU A 253 -4.23 -9.96 -2.55
C LEU A 253 -4.38 -11.10 -3.58
N THR A 254 -3.82 -10.95 -4.79
CA THR A 254 -3.91 -11.92 -5.89
C THR A 254 -3.66 -13.37 -5.45
N TYR A 255 -2.76 -13.59 -4.50
CA TYR A 255 -2.32 -14.94 -4.11
C TYR A 255 -3.18 -15.60 -3.03
N PHE A 256 -3.91 -14.82 -2.22
CA PHE A 256 -4.64 -15.33 -1.05
C PHE A 256 -6.09 -14.85 -0.96
N LYS A 257 -6.61 -14.11 -1.95
CA LYS A 257 -8.02 -13.68 -2.00
C LYS A 257 -8.99 -14.83 -1.79
N SER A 258 -8.81 -15.94 -2.51
CA SER A 258 -9.71 -17.09 -2.44
C SER A 258 -9.75 -17.73 -1.06
N LEU A 259 -8.65 -17.63 -0.31
CA LEU A 259 -8.57 -18.14 1.06
C LEU A 259 -9.35 -17.23 2.02
N ILE A 260 -9.22 -15.91 1.86
CA ILE A 260 -10.04 -14.94 2.61
C ILE A 260 -11.53 -15.17 2.31
N ASP A 261 -11.89 -15.34 1.04
CA ASP A 261 -13.28 -15.58 0.63
C ASP A 261 -13.86 -16.85 1.26
N ASP A 262 -13.08 -17.94 1.29
CA ASP A 262 -13.53 -19.19 1.91
C ASP A 262 -13.62 -19.04 3.44
N TYR A 263 -12.69 -18.33 4.06
CA TYR A 263 -12.74 -18.05 5.50
C TYR A 263 -13.98 -17.23 5.88
N ASP A 264 -14.21 -16.12 5.17
CA ASP A 264 -15.37 -15.24 5.36
C ASP A 264 -16.68 -16.01 5.17
N LYS A 265 -16.75 -16.84 4.12
CA LYS A 265 -17.94 -17.67 3.83
C LYS A 265 -18.20 -18.68 4.94
N ASN A 266 -17.21 -19.49 5.32
CA ASN A 266 -17.40 -20.54 6.34
C ASN A 266 -17.73 -19.94 7.71
N THR A 267 -17.10 -18.83 8.09
CA THR A 267 -17.41 -18.13 9.34
C THR A 267 -18.83 -17.56 9.31
N SER A 268 -19.22 -16.93 8.19
CA SER A 268 -20.57 -16.39 8.02
C SER A 268 -21.65 -17.49 8.01
N ASP A 269 -21.37 -18.63 7.38
CA ASP A 269 -22.28 -19.79 7.36
C ASP A 269 -22.40 -20.42 8.75
N THR A 270 -21.31 -20.47 9.52
CA THR A 270 -21.33 -20.90 10.92
C THR A 270 -22.22 -19.97 11.76
N SER A 271 -22.10 -18.64 11.59
CA SER A 271 -22.99 -17.70 12.27
C SER A 271 -24.46 -17.86 11.87
N ASN A 272 -24.75 -18.10 10.58
CA ASN A 272 -26.11 -18.39 10.14
C ASN A 272 -26.68 -19.63 10.83
N VAL A 273 -25.87 -20.68 10.92
CA VAL A 273 -26.24 -21.93 11.58
C VAL A 273 -26.52 -21.68 13.07
N LEU A 274 -25.67 -20.91 13.77
CA LEU A 274 -25.91 -20.57 15.18
C LEU A 274 -27.20 -19.77 15.39
N ASP A 275 -27.51 -18.83 14.51
CA ASP A 275 -28.78 -18.08 14.52
C ASP A 275 -29.98 -18.98 14.22
N ASP A 276 -29.81 -19.96 13.32
CA ASP A 276 -30.83 -20.94 12.97
C ASP A 276 -31.01 -22.02 14.06
N ILE A 277 -30.00 -22.35 14.87
CA ILE A 277 -30.15 -23.26 16.02
C ILE A 277 -31.20 -22.71 17.00
N ALA A 278 -31.34 -21.38 17.12
CA ALA A 278 -32.41 -20.78 17.93
C ALA A 278 -33.82 -21.08 17.37
N ARG A 279 -33.92 -21.52 16.10
CA ARG A 279 -35.16 -21.87 15.39
C ARG A 279 -35.27 -23.40 15.25
N PHE A 280 -35.67 -24.06 16.33
CA PHE A 280 -35.92 -25.50 16.30
C PHE A 280 -37.05 -25.86 15.33
N VAL A 281 -36.81 -26.87 14.48
CA VAL A 281 -37.86 -27.49 13.68
C VAL A 281 -38.50 -28.59 14.51
N TYR A 282 -39.77 -28.38 14.88
CA TYR A 282 -40.56 -29.36 15.62
C TYR A 282 -41.29 -30.29 14.64
N ILE A 283 -41.08 -31.59 14.79
CA ILE A 283 -41.84 -32.62 14.09
C ILE A 283 -42.97 -33.05 15.01
N LEU A 284 -44.20 -32.70 14.64
CA LEU A 284 -45.40 -33.01 15.41
C LEU A 284 -46.01 -34.32 14.89
N LYS A 285 -46.08 -35.35 15.74
CA LYS A 285 -46.75 -36.63 15.47
C LYS A 285 -48.06 -36.69 16.26
N ASN A 286 -49.18 -36.93 15.59
CA ASN A 286 -50.53 -36.98 16.19
C ASN A 286 -50.81 -35.80 17.14
N TYR A 287 -50.60 -34.57 16.65
CA TYR A 287 -50.91 -33.35 17.40
C TYR A 287 -52.40 -33.04 17.33
N GLY A 288 -53.05 -32.94 18.50
CA GLY A 288 -54.50 -32.76 18.61
C GLY A 288 -55.03 -31.34 18.41
N GLY A 289 -54.17 -30.37 18.12
CA GLY A 289 -54.55 -28.98 17.88
C GLY A 289 -54.79 -28.67 16.39
N THR A 290 -55.70 -27.73 16.12
CA THR A 290 -56.12 -27.36 14.76
C THR A 290 -55.25 -26.27 14.11
N ASP A 291 -54.44 -25.52 14.88
CA ASP A 291 -53.62 -24.40 14.38
C ASP A 291 -52.16 -24.43 14.88
N LEU A 292 -51.22 -24.15 13.96
CA LEU A 292 -49.79 -24.02 14.21
C LEU A 292 -49.47 -22.72 14.99
N GLY A 293 -50.28 -21.67 14.82
CA GLY A 293 -50.15 -20.42 15.58
C GLY A 293 -50.41 -20.61 17.07
N GLU A 294 -51.48 -21.34 17.40
CA GLU A 294 -51.82 -21.74 18.78
C GLU A 294 -50.71 -22.61 19.40
N PHE A 295 -50.16 -23.57 18.66
CA PHE A 295 -49.02 -24.39 19.09
C PHE A 295 -47.79 -23.54 19.48
N LEU A 296 -47.39 -22.59 18.62
CA LEU A 296 -46.22 -21.74 18.89
C LEU A 296 -46.45 -20.78 20.06
N ASN A 297 -47.70 -20.33 20.27
CA ASN A 297 -48.05 -19.48 21.40
C ASN A 297 -48.02 -20.26 22.72
N ASP A 298 -48.63 -21.44 22.76
CA ASP A 298 -48.64 -22.33 23.93
C ASP A 298 -47.22 -22.77 24.32
N LEU A 299 -46.38 -23.07 23.33
CA LEU A 299 -44.97 -23.39 23.56
C LEU A 299 -44.22 -22.21 24.20
N LYS A 300 -44.48 -20.98 23.77
CA LYS A 300 -43.84 -19.77 24.34
C LYS A 300 -44.34 -19.43 25.74
N LEU A 301 -45.65 -19.55 25.98
CA LEU A 301 -46.28 -19.13 27.23
C LEU A 301 -46.11 -20.17 28.34
N TYR A 302 -46.28 -21.44 28.01
CA TYR A 302 -46.35 -22.54 28.99
C TYR A 302 -45.12 -23.44 28.97
N LYS A 303 -44.26 -23.37 27.92
CA LYS A 303 -43.09 -24.24 27.74
C LYS A 303 -43.42 -25.74 27.80
N ALA A 304 -44.65 -26.12 27.46
CA ALA A 304 -45.15 -27.49 27.47
C ALA A 304 -45.90 -27.76 26.17
N ILE A 305 -45.88 -29.01 25.71
CA ILE A 305 -46.54 -29.42 24.47
C ILE A 305 -47.59 -30.49 24.78
N LYS A 306 -48.83 -30.26 24.32
CA LYS A 306 -49.90 -31.24 24.38
C LYS A 306 -49.80 -32.20 23.20
N VAL A 307 -49.86 -33.51 23.46
CA VAL A 307 -49.85 -34.57 22.45
C VAL A 307 -51.02 -35.52 22.71
N ASP A 308 -51.61 -36.09 21.66
CA ASP A 308 -52.71 -37.05 21.78
C ASP A 308 -52.19 -38.48 22.03
N THR A 309 -53.10 -39.47 22.03
CA THR A 309 -52.74 -40.89 22.17
C THR A 309 -51.82 -41.32 21.02
N ASP A 310 -50.70 -41.97 21.35
CA ASP A 310 -49.59 -42.28 20.42
C ASP A 310 -48.96 -41.04 19.74
N GLY A 311 -49.08 -39.85 20.35
CA GLY A 311 -48.48 -38.61 19.88
C GLY A 311 -47.07 -38.36 20.43
N GLY A 312 -46.33 -37.50 19.76
CA GLY A 312 -44.95 -37.17 20.13
C GLY A 312 -44.46 -35.91 19.43
N VAL A 313 -43.45 -35.27 20.01
CA VAL A 313 -42.72 -34.17 19.38
C VAL A 313 -41.26 -34.52 19.31
N ASP A 314 -40.75 -34.65 18.09
CA ASP A 314 -39.32 -34.75 17.85
C ASP A 314 -38.77 -33.38 17.48
N LYS A 315 -37.53 -33.14 17.87
CA LYS A 315 -36.82 -31.92 17.52
C LYS A 315 -35.79 -32.28 16.47
N LEU A 316 -35.90 -31.69 15.29
CA LEU A 316 -34.86 -31.79 14.28
C LEU A 316 -33.89 -30.62 14.51
N SER A 317 -32.72 -30.95 15.04
CA SER A 317 -31.60 -30.02 15.13
C SER A 317 -30.58 -30.44 14.06
N PRO A 318 -29.99 -29.52 13.30
CA PRO A 318 -28.87 -29.86 12.44
C PRO A 318 -27.73 -30.43 13.29
N ASP A 319 -27.20 -31.60 12.94
CA ASP A 319 -25.92 -32.06 13.47
C ASP A 319 -24.82 -31.22 12.82
N ILE A 320 -24.22 -30.33 13.61
CA ILE A 320 -23.18 -29.42 13.15
C ILE A 320 -21.86 -29.98 13.63
N GLU A 321 -21.01 -30.39 12.69
CA GLU A 321 -19.65 -30.83 13.00
C GLU A 321 -18.74 -29.60 13.17
N ILE A 322 -18.92 -28.89 14.30
CA ILE A 322 -18.17 -27.65 14.62
C ILE A 322 -16.66 -27.91 14.58
N ASP A 323 -16.20 -29.07 15.08
CA ASP A 323 -14.80 -29.47 15.07
C ASP A 323 -14.16 -29.50 13.67
N ALA A 324 -14.92 -29.91 12.65
CA ALA A 324 -14.42 -29.95 11.27
C ALA A 324 -14.29 -28.54 10.69
N VAL A 325 -15.27 -27.67 10.99
CA VAL A 325 -15.28 -26.27 10.57
C VAL A 325 -14.12 -25.51 11.23
N GLU A 326 -13.92 -25.64 12.54
CA GLU A 326 -12.81 -24.99 13.26
C GLU A 326 -11.44 -25.42 12.71
N LYS A 327 -11.22 -26.72 12.49
CA LYS A 327 -9.97 -27.22 11.90
C LYS A 327 -9.71 -26.69 10.49
N HIS A 328 -10.77 -26.51 9.70
CA HIS A 328 -10.68 -25.94 8.35
C HIS A 328 -10.33 -24.44 8.42
N LEU A 329 -11.00 -23.68 9.28
CA LEU A 329 -10.74 -22.25 9.49
C LEU A 329 -9.32 -22.00 10.00
N ASP A 330 -8.83 -22.80 10.95
CA ASP A 330 -7.45 -22.73 11.44
C ASP A 330 -6.41 -22.99 10.34
N ARG A 331 -6.69 -23.95 9.46
CA ARG A 331 -5.82 -24.24 8.32
C ARG A 331 -5.82 -23.08 7.33
N ILE A 332 -6.99 -22.54 6.97
CA ILE A 332 -7.10 -21.40 6.06
C ILE A 332 -6.37 -20.19 6.62
N LYS A 333 -6.56 -19.88 7.92
CA LYS A 333 -5.87 -18.77 8.58
C LYS A 333 -4.36 -18.93 8.44
N LYS A 334 -3.81 -20.12 8.72
CA LYS A 334 -2.38 -20.43 8.54
C LYS A 334 -1.93 -20.29 7.10
N ASP A 335 -2.71 -20.78 6.15
CA ASP A 335 -2.41 -20.68 4.72
C ASP A 335 -2.39 -19.21 4.25
N VAL A 336 -3.30 -18.36 4.76
CA VAL A 336 -3.31 -16.91 4.50
C VAL A 336 -2.01 -16.25 4.99
N TYR A 337 -1.53 -16.56 6.19
CA TYR A 337 -0.26 -16.01 6.69
C TYR A 337 0.95 -16.52 5.90
N ILE A 338 1.00 -17.82 5.60
CA ILE A 338 2.11 -18.43 4.85
C ILE A 338 2.18 -17.86 3.43
N ILE A 339 1.06 -17.84 2.70
CA ILE A 339 1.01 -17.38 1.29
C ILE A 339 1.07 -15.86 1.21
N GLY A 340 0.43 -15.16 2.15
CA GLY A 340 0.52 -13.71 2.30
C GLY A 340 1.89 -13.21 2.78
N GLN A 341 2.74 -14.15 3.21
CA GLN A 341 4.06 -13.92 3.80
C GLN A 341 4.00 -12.93 4.98
N GLY A 342 2.96 -13.07 5.81
CA GLY A 342 2.81 -12.31 7.05
C GLY A 342 3.44 -13.02 8.24
N VAL A 343 3.59 -12.29 9.33
CA VAL A 343 4.13 -12.82 10.59
C VAL A 343 2.99 -13.37 11.43
N ASP A 344 2.92 -14.69 11.55
CA ASP A 344 2.00 -15.36 12.45
C ASP A 344 2.54 -15.32 13.89
N ARG A 345 1.87 -14.56 14.76
CA ARG A 345 2.29 -14.32 16.14
C ARG A 345 1.72 -15.33 17.13
N GLU A 346 1.06 -16.39 16.66
CA GLU A 346 0.56 -17.43 17.56
C GLU A 346 1.71 -18.08 18.37
N THR A 347 1.52 -18.04 19.69
CA THR A 347 2.54 -18.11 20.75
C THR A 347 3.22 -19.46 20.92
N ASP A 348 2.74 -20.53 20.28
CA ASP A 348 3.21 -21.89 20.53
C ASP A 348 4.62 -22.17 19.98
N LYS A 349 5.13 -21.33 19.07
CA LYS A 349 6.47 -21.52 18.45
C LYS A 349 7.57 -20.63 19.04
N CYS A 350 7.20 -19.55 19.71
CA CYS A 350 8.11 -18.65 20.40
C CYS A 350 7.91 -18.87 21.90
N GLY A 351 8.67 -19.79 22.51
CA GLY A 351 8.66 -19.97 23.97
C GLY A 351 8.96 -18.66 24.71
N ASN A 352 8.94 -18.68 26.06
CA ASN A 352 9.01 -17.50 26.94
C ASN A 352 10.16 -16.49 26.69
N SER A 353 11.13 -16.79 25.82
CA SER A 353 12.14 -15.85 25.33
C SER A 353 12.58 -16.27 23.92
N PRO A 354 11.98 -15.73 22.84
CA PRO A 354 12.41 -16.06 21.49
C PRO A 354 13.85 -15.55 21.29
N SER A 355 14.77 -16.48 21.01
CA SER A 355 16.14 -16.11 20.63
C SER A 355 16.15 -15.23 19.37
N GLY A 356 17.20 -14.42 19.16
CA GLY A 356 17.34 -13.61 17.94
C GLY A 356 17.20 -14.42 16.64
N ILE A 357 17.64 -15.69 16.64
CA ILE A 357 17.48 -16.62 15.51
C ILE A 357 16.01 -16.99 15.28
N ALA A 358 15.22 -17.17 16.35
CA ALA A 358 13.80 -17.48 16.23
C ALA A 358 13.00 -16.28 15.69
N LEU A 359 13.33 -15.06 16.11
CA LEU A 359 12.76 -13.84 15.53
C LEU A 359 13.13 -13.71 14.05
N GLN A 360 14.38 -13.93 13.68
CA GLN A 360 14.79 -13.89 12.27
C GLN A 360 14.05 -14.93 11.42
N PHE A 361 13.86 -16.15 11.94
CA PHE A 361 13.07 -17.18 11.26
C PHE A 361 11.61 -16.75 11.08
N LEU A 362 11.02 -16.15 12.11
CA LEU A 362 9.64 -15.66 12.10
C LEU A 362 9.41 -14.58 11.03
N TYR A 363 10.35 -13.63 10.89
CA TYR A 363 10.26 -12.54 9.91
C TYR A 363 10.75 -12.92 8.50
N SER A 364 11.39 -14.08 8.32
CA SER A 364 12.04 -14.45 7.05
C SER A 364 11.14 -14.39 5.81
N ALA A 365 9.88 -14.79 5.92
CA ALA A 365 8.93 -14.72 4.83
C ALA A 365 8.58 -13.27 4.48
N LEU A 366 8.39 -12.42 5.50
CA LEU A 366 8.11 -11.00 5.34
C LEU A 366 9.31 -10.27 4.73
N ASP A 367 10.53 -10.58 5.18
CA ASP A 367 11.77 -10.06 4.59
C ASP A 367 11.83 -10.32 3.10
N LEU A 368 11.58 -11.57 2.66
CA LEU A 368 11.58 -11.93 1.24
C LEU A 368 10.55 -11.12 0.43
N LYS A 369 9.37 -10.87 1.01
CA LYS A 369 8.31 -10.05 0.40
C LYS A 369 8.76 -8.60 0.27
N CYS A 370 9.30 -8.03 1.34
CA CYS A 370 9.70 -6.64 1.38
C CYS A 370 10.97 -6.36 0.56
N ASP A 371 11.90 -7.31 0.44
CA ASP A 371 13.08 -7.22 -0.41
C ASP A 371 12.73 -7.05 -1.90
N GLN A 372 11.63 -7.66 -2.35
CA GLN A 372 11.15 -7.48 -3.72
C GLN A 372 10.68 -6.05 -3.96
N MET A 373 9.91 -5.50 -3.03
CA MET A 373 9.38 -4.13 -3.08
C MET A 373 10.52 -3.11 -2.96
N GLU A 374 11.44 -3.31 -2.01
CA GLU A 374 12.59 -2.45 -1.77
C GLU A 374 13.44 -2.28 -3.03
N ARG A 375 13.70 -3.37 -3.78
CA ARG A 375 14.44 -3.30 -5.05
C ARG A 375 13.73 -2.41 -6.09
N LYS A 376 12.39 -2.38 -6.10
CA LYS A 376 11.62 -1.51 -7.00
C LYS A 376 11.63 -0.07 -6.52
N PHE A 377 11.49 0.15 -5.21
CA PHE A 377 11.52 1.47 -4.59
C PHE A 377 12.90 2.12 -4.75
N LYS A 378 14.00 1.38 -4.54
CA LYS A 378 15.37 1.84 -4.87
C LYS A 378 15.52 2.29 -6.32
N LYS A 379 14.78 1.68 -7.26
CA LYS A 379 14.76 2.14 -8.67
C LYS A 379 13.94 3.43 -8.82
N ALA A 380 12.79 3.55 -8.14
CA ALA A 380 11.96 4.76 -8.13
C ALA A 380 12.71 5.97 -7.56
N PHE A 381 13.45 5.81 -6.46
CA PHE A 381 14.28 6.86 -5.87
C PHE A 381 15.36 7.40 -6.82
N LYS A 382 15.90 6.57 -7.72
CA LYS A 382 16.81 7.06 -8.77
C LYS A 382 16.14 8.05 -9.73
N TYR A 383 14.83 7.93 -9.97
CA TYR A 383 14.08 8.92 -10.73
C TYR A 383 13.85 10.17 -9.89
N ILE A 384 13.48 10.03 -8.61
CA ILE A 384 13.31 11.15 -7.68
C ILE A 384 14.58 12.01 -7.63
N PHE A 385 15.74 11.41 -7.35
CA PHE A 385 17.03 12.11 -7.33
C PHE A 385 17.34 12.81 -8.65
N TRP A 386 16.93 12.21 -9.78
CA TRP A 386 17.11 12.82 -11.09
C TRP A 386 16.22 14.06 -11.27
N PHE A 387 14.94 14.00 -10.88
CA PHE A 387 14.03 15.15 -10.95
C PHE A 387 14.49 16.28 -10.03
N ILE A 388 14.96 15.97 -8.81
CA ILE A 388 15.51 16.96 -7.88
C ILE A 388 16.78 17.61 -8.47
N ALA A 389 17.70 16.81 -9.02
CA ALA A 389 18.91 17.36 -9.64
C ALA A 389 18.59 18.24 -10.86
N GLU A 390 17.62 17.85 -11.70
CA GLU A 390 17.21 18.66 -12.86
C GLU A 390 16.50 19.95 -12.41
N TYR A 391 15.68 19.89 -11.36
CA TYR A 391 15.05 21.07 -10.75
C TYR A 391 16.11 22.11 -10.32
N PHE A 392 17.12 21.70 -9.53
CA PHE A 392 18.17 22.62 -9.09
C PHE A 392 18.98 23.22 -10.24
N LYS A 393 19.14 22.47 -11.33
CA LYS A 393 19.77 22.96 -12.55
C LYS A 393 18.89 23.99 -13.27
N ILE A 394 17.57 23.78 -13.32
CA ILE A 394 16.61 24.72 -13.92
C ILE A 394 16.59 26.06 -13.16
N ILE A 395 16.61 26.03 -11.82
CA ILE A 395 16.61 27.24 -11.00
C ILE A 395 18.01 27.84 -10.78
N ASN A 396 19.02 27.36 -11.52
CA ASN A 396 20.41 27.82 -11.46
C ASN A 396 21.08 27.73 -10.06
N GLN A 397 20.63 26.81 -9.22
CA GLN A 397 21.20 26.60 -7.88
C GLN A 397 22.25 25.47 -7.82
N GLY A 398 22.71 24.98 -8.96
CA GLY A 398 23.79 24.00 -9.06
C GLY A 398 23.48 22.88 -10.06
N THR A 399 24.51 22.13 -10.43
CA THR A 399 24.37 20.91 -11.23
C THR A 399 24.90 19.75 -10.41
N TYR A 400 24.02 18.78 -10.12
CA TYR A 400 24.32 17.66 -9.24
C TYR A 400 24.25 16.34 -10.00
N ASP A 401 25.12 15.39 -9.64
CA ASP A 401 25.09 14.03 -10.18
C ASP A 401 24.17 13.13 -9.36
N SER A 402 22.91 13.04 -9.79
CA SER A 402 21.90 12.17 -9.17
C SER A 402 22.27 10.68 -9.09
N LYS A 403 23.24 10.20 -9.89
CA LYS A 403 23.64 8.78 -9.86
C LYS A 403 24.46 8.42 -8.63
N LYS A 404 25.01 9.41 -7.93
CA LYS A 404 25.78 9.24 -6.70
C LYS A 404 24.94 9.25 -5.44
N ALA A 405 23.66 9.62 -5.55
CA ALA A 405 22.72 9.50 -4.44
C ALA A 405 22.19 8.06 -4.31
N LYS A 406 22.03 7.60 -3.07
CA LYS A 406 21.53 6.28 -2.71
C LYS A 406 20.49 6.41 -1.60
N VAL A 407 19.56 5.47 -1.61
CA VAL A 407 18.57 5.29 -0.54
C VAL A 407 18.78 3.93 0.11
N THR A 408 18.70 3.90 1.44
CA THR A 408 18.77 2.70 2.27
C THR A 408 17.53 2.64 3.15
N PHE A 409 16.78 1.54 3.05
CA PHE A 409 15.59 1.32 3.85
C PHE A 409 15.96 0.57 5.13
N VAL A 410 15.45 1.02 6.27
CA VAL A 410 15.71 0.42 7.58
C VAL A 410 14.48 -0.37 8.01
N ARG A 411 14.65 -1.68 8.28
CA ARG A 411 13.55 -2.55 8.71
C ARG A 411 13.07 -2.22 10.13
N SER A 412 11.77 -2.21 10.34
CA SER A 412 11.13 -2.08 11.66
C SER A 412 10.99 -3.44 12.35
N MET A 413 12.10 -4.17 12.50
CA MET A 413 12.11 -5.44 13.25
C MET A 413 12.02 -5.19 14.77
N ILE A 414 11.33 -6.08 15.48
CA ILE A 414 11.57 -6.27 16.91
C ILE A 414 12.92 -6.97 17.03
N ILE A 415 13.97 -6.17 17.15
CA ILE A 415 15.34 -6.66 17.31
C ILE A 415 15.56 -6.95 18.79
N ASN A 416 16.25 -8.04 19.11
CA ASN A 416 16.91 -8.12 20.41
C ASN A 416 18.07 -7.12 20.40
N GLU A 417 17.79 -5.88 20.82
CA GLU A 417 18.75 -4.77 20.79
C GLU A 417 20.07 -5.15 21.48
N THR A 418 20.01 -6.01 22.50
CA THR A 418 21.18 -6.57 23.20
C THR A 418 22.14 -7.30 22.25
N ASP A 419 21.61 -8.15 21.37
CA ASP A 419 22.43 -8.94 20.44
C ASP A 419 23.04 -8.04 19.36
N THR A 420 22.26 -7.09 18.84
CA THR A 420 22.73 -6.13 17.84
C THR A 420 23.81 -5.22 18.39
N ILE A 421 23.63 -4.64 19.58
CA ILE A 421 24.64 -3.82 20.24
C ILE A 421 25.91 -4.64 20.52
N THR A 422 25.76 -5.90 20.92
CA THR A 422 26.90 -6.82 21.14
C THR A 422 27.65 -7.08 19.83
N ASN A 423 26.94 -7.35 18.73
CA ASN A 423 27.54 -7.56 17.41
C ASN A 423 28.24 -6.30 16.88
N ILE A 424 27.66 -5.11 17.08
CA ILE A 424 28.27 -3.83 16.72
C ILE A 424 29.56 -3.62 17.52
N ARG A 425 29.53 -3.87 18.84
CA ARG A 425 30.72 -3.79 19.70
C ARG A 425 31.82 -4.73 19.21
N ASN A 426 31.47 -5.96 18.84
CA ASN A 426 32.41 -6.96 18.34
C ASN A 426 32.93 -6.64 16.92
N SER A 427 32.20 -5.83 16.15
CA SER A 427 32.58 -5.40 14.79
C SER A 427 33.44 -4.13 14.77
N LYS A 428 33.61 -3.48 15.93
CA LYS A 428 34.44 -2.27 16.07
C LYS A 428 35.89 -2.57 15.69
N GLY A 429 36.44 -1.80 14.75
CA GLY A 429 37.79 -2.00 14.20
C GLY A 429 37.86 -2.95 13.01
N ILE A 430 36.77 -3.63 12.64
CA ILE A 430 36.63 -4.44 11.42
C ILE A 430 35.87 -3.65 10.34
N VAL A 431 34.83 -2.93 10.77
CA VAL A 431 33.97 -2.11 9.92
C VAL A 431 34.15 -0.63 10.31
N SER A 432 33.91 0.29 9.37
CA SER A 432 34.01 1.73 9.64
C SER A 432 33.07 2.18 10.75
N ASP A 433 33.52 3.12 11.59
CA ASP A 433 32.69 3.67 12.68
C ASP A 433 31.39 4.29 12.15
N LYS A 434 31.43 4.90 10.96
CA LYS A 434 30.24 5.46 10.30
C LYS A 434 29.21 4.37 9.96
N THR A 435 29.65 3.26 9.39
CA THR A 435 28.77 2.11 9.10
C THR A 435 28.23 1.46 10.38
N LEU A 436 29.01 1.42 11.47
CA LEU A 436 28.53 0.91 12.76
C LEU A 436 27.45 1.82 13.37
N LEU A 437 27.59 3.14 13.22
CA LEU A 437 26.59 4.13 13.60
C LEU A 437 25.32 4.00 12.75
N GLU A 438 25.46 3.85 11.43
CA GLU A 438 24.33 3.63 10.49
C GLU A 438 23.46 2.42 10.85
N HIS A 439 24.03 1.41 11.52
CA HIS A 439 23.32 0.18 11.89
C HIS A 439 22.98 0.10 13.39
N HIS A 440 23.28 1.15 14.18
CA HIS A 440 23.03 1.15 15.61
C HIS A 440 21.56 1.46 15.92
N PRO A 441 20.86 0.66 16.76
CA PRO A 441 19.41 0.76 16.95
C PRO A 441 18.94 2.12 17.52
N TYR A 442 19.81 2.81 18.25
CA TYR A 442 19.50 4.11 18.89
C TYR A 442 19.97 5.33 18.09
N VAL A 443 20.60 5.15 16.93
CA VAL A 443 21.13 6.25 16.12
C VAL A 443 20.15 6.52 14.97
N GLY A 444 19.53 7.70 14.97
CA GLY A 444 18.68 8.16 13.87
C GLY A 444 19.53 8.84 12.80
N ASP A 445 20.03 10.04 13.11
CA ASP A 445 20.94 10.78 12.25
C ASP A 445 22.41 10.47 12.61
N VAL A 446 23.11 9.85 11.66
CA VAL A 446 24.51 9.45 11.81
C VAL A 446 25.44 10.66 11.87
N ASP A 447 25.17 11.70 11.10
CA ASP A 447 26.00 12.89 11.05
C ASP A 447 25.78 13.74 12.33
N GLU A 448 24.55 13.80 12.86
CA GLU A 448 24.26 14.40 14.17
C GLU A 448 24.96 13.65 15.31
N GLU A 449 24.86 12.32 15.33
CA GLU A 449 25.51 11.50 16.36
C GLU A 449 27.05 11.58 16.26
N GLU A 450 27.60 11.67 15.05
CA GLU A 450 29.03 11.88 14.86
C GLU A 450 29.47 13.26 15.40
N ASN A 451 28.63 14.29 15.22
CA ASN A 451 28.88 15.62 15.78
C ASN A 451 28.79 15.61 17.31
N ARG A 452 27.77 14.98 17.90
CA ARG A 452 27.64 14.80 19.36
C ARG A 452 28.87 14.09 19.93
N LYS A 453 29.35 13.02 19.29
CA LYS A 453 30.59 12.34 19.70
C LYS A 453 31.85 13.19 19.57
N LYS A 454 31.93 14.06 18.57
CA LYS A 454 33.05 15.01 18.41
C LYS A 454 33.04 16.05 19.52
N GLU A 455 31.86 16.55 19.91
CA GLU A 455 31.69 17.47 21.04
C GLU A 455 32.04 16.81 22.37
N GLU A 456 31.56 15.59 22.63
CA GLU A 456 31.93 14.81 23.82
C GLU A 456 33.44 14.59 23.92
N ARG A 457 34.09 14.23 22.80
CA ARG A 457 35.56 14.06 22.77
C ARG A 457 36.29 15.35 23.08
N LYS A 458 35.83 16.48 22.52
CA LYS A 458 36.43 17.81 22.82
C LYS A 458 36.27 18.16 24.31
N ASN A 459 35.11 17.93 24.89
CA ASN A 459 34.85 18.21 26.31
C ASN A 459 35.63 17.26 27.24
N SER A 460 35.85 16.00 26.85
CA SER A 460 36.66 15.03 27.62
C SER A 460 38.17 15.26 27.55
N LEU A 461 38.64 16.15 26.66
CA LEU A 461 40.04 16.53 26.49
C LEU A 461 40.41 17.83 27.23
N GLU A 462 39.44 18.51 27.87
CA GLU A 462 39.77 19.55 28.85
C GLU A 462 40.36 18.89 30.10
N PRO A 463 41.63 19.13 30.46
CA PRO A 463 42.24 18.49 31.59
C PRO A 463 41.57 18.93 32.90
N ASP A 464 41.35 17.97 33.81
CA ASP A 464 41.00 18.21 35.20
C ASP A 464 41.79 19.42 35.73
N LEU A 465 41.07 20.47 36.13
CA LEU A 465 41.65 21.63 36.79
C LEU A 465 42.35 21.14 38.06
N ASP A 466 43.67 21.04 37.98
CA ASP A 466 44.60 20.80 39.08
C ASP A 466 44.34 21.85 40.17
N PHE A 467 43.57 21.46 41.18
CA PHE A 467 43.41 22.26 42.40
C PHE A 467 44.74 22.24 43.15
N GLY A 468 45.56 23.23 42.81
CA GLY A 468 46.88 23.48 43.36
C GLY A 468 46.95 23.20 44.86
N ASN A 469 47.82 22.24 45.17
CA ASN A 469 48.31 21.84 46.47
C ASN A 469 48.73 23.09 47.30
N ARG A 470 47.87 23.53 48.23
CA ARG A 470 48.23 24.55 49.24
C ARG A 470 49.19 23.93 50.24
N ASN A 471 50.48 24.07 49.96
CA ASN A 471 51.54 23.80 50.92
C ASN A 471 51.60 24.96 51.93
N SER A 472 50.87 24.85 53.03
CA SER A 472 51.02 25.72 54.20
C SER A 472 52.15 25.17 55.07
N GLY A 473 53.32 25.82 54.99
CA GLY A 473 54.46 25.51 55.84
C GLY A 473 55.51 26.61 55.73
N SER A 474 55.37 27.66 56.52
CA SER A 474 56.50 28.48 56.96
C SER A 474 56.29 28.86 58.42
N GLU A 475 57.30 28.49 59.21
CA GLU A 475 57.39 28.54 60.66
C GLU A 475 57.20 29.93 61.27
N VAL A 476 56.82 29.86 62.54
CA VAL A 476 56.94 30.86 63.60
C VAL A 476 58.34 31.45 63.64
N ASP A 477 58.45 32.76 63.84
CA ASP A 477 59.49 33.34 64.70
C ASP A 477 58.94 34.58 65.41
N GLU A 478 59.25 34.64 66.70
CA GLU A 478 58.77 35.58 67.72
C GLU A 478 59.39 36.98 67.58
N GLU A 479 58.58 38.01 67.88
CA GLU A 479 58.84 38.97 68.98
C GLU A 479 57.53 39.63 69.43
#